data_AF-A0A5N6W915-F1
#
_entry.id   AF-A0A5N6W915-F1
#
_cell.length_a   1.000
_cell.length_b   1.000
_cell.length_c   1.000
_cell.angle_alpha   90.00
_cell.angle_beta   90.00
_cell.angle_gamma   90.00
#
_symmetry.space_group_name_H-M   'P 1'
#
loop_
_entity.id
_entity.type
_entity.pdbx_description
1 polymer ?
#
loop_
_entity_poly.entity_id
_entity_poly.type
_entity_poly.pdbx_seq_one_letter_code
_entity_poly.pdbx_strand_id
1 'polypeptide(L)'
;MSDSLWDPDLILQVTKGRRQDMFCLGRTRSRDNSRCGWDIRRHKYSRIRTMLKDISKRLPHTITNDELSTMASLGLCGYHAEQEAEIVDGWLKILTNIEHLNSEYQYSLQTNEETLEAMAIDMQKCRELIHCSPNSDDNLSVALARYVRRQARLKKDLEECRTTLASMQKTTANIEGLEKKESEENMRIDELREEVNTLRGGNIAKHLQMKRLHSQKDDLEQRLKDTTNELNSVCVTSQRLRREREGLQSELETAKDEITVLKESKSALLTQSNTISTTLGETRQQLTASCQANEHLSRELETAKVKLAKLHDLLRVIDMAKKASILYKLRSWAQVFWCRITGWFRSRRVEISDEEEGLTLAPVDGSHTHGG
;
A
#
# COMPACT_ATOMS: atom_id res chain seq x y z
N MET A 1 88.85 89.33 47.29
CA MET A 1 88.54 87.88 47.29
C MET A 1 89.38 87.25 46.19
N SER A 2 89.66 85.95 46.25
CA SER A 2 90.61 85.31 45.31
C SER A 2 89.96 85.02 43.96
N ASP A 3 90.37 85.69 42.89
CA ASP A 3 89.86 85.52 41.52
C ASP A 3 90.24 84.15 40.86
N SER A 4 90.59 83.13 41.63
CA SER A 4 91.10 81.85 41.13
C SER A 4 89.98 80.81 41.02
N LEU A 5 89.73 80.31 39.80
CA LEU A 5 88.79 79.21 39.52
C LEU A 5 89.34 77.85 40.01
N TRP A 6 90.66 77.66 40.00
CA TRP A 6 91.35 76.46 40.46
C TRP A 6 92.81 76.79 40.84
N ASP A 7 93.51 75.84 41.46
CA ASP A 7 94.93 75.96 41.81
C ASP A 7 95.82 75.17 40.82
N PRO A 8 96.38 75.83 39.79
CA PRO A 8 97.26 75.18 38.83
C PRO A 8 98.63 74.82 39.41
N ASP A 9 99.10 75.49 40.48
CA ASP A 9 100.38 75.12 41.11
C ASP A 9 100.25 73.77 41.81
N LEU A 10 99.14 73.56 42.51
CA LEU A 10 98.80 72.29 43.16
C LEU A 10 98.52 71.16 42.15
N ILE A 11 97.71 71.43 41.13
CA ILE A 11 97.25 70.40 40.17
C ILE A 11 98.35 70.01 39.18
N LEU A 12 99.14 70.97 38.70
CA LEU A 12 100.29 70.70 37.80
C LEU A 12 101.59 70.44 38.57
N GLN A 13 101.58 70.55 39.91
CA GLN A 13 102.70 70.29 40.82
C GLN A 13 103.94 71.14 40.51
N VAL A 14 103.75 72.43 40.21
CA VAL A 14 104.82 73.30 39.68
C VAL A 14 105.81 73.72 40.75
N THR A 15 105.39 73.95 42.00
CA THR A 15 106.26 74.10 43.17
C THR A 15 106.36 72.83 44.02
N LYS A 16 107.33 72.75 44.93
CA LYS A 16 107.50 71.58 45.82
C LYS A 16 107.66 72.00 47.28
N GLY A 17 106.63 71.72 48.08
CA GLY A 17 106.67 71.76 49.54
C GLY A 17 106.27 73.11 50.17
N ARG A 18 106.11 73.09 51.51
CA ARG A 18 105.50 74.16 52.32
C ARG A 18 106.20 75.54 52.26
N ARG A 19 107.39 75.63 51.67
CA ARG A 19 108.17 76.88 51.58
C ARG A 19 108.02 77.63 50.25
N GLN A 20 107.29 77.06 49.28
CA GLN A 20 107.16 77.62 47.93
C GLN A 20 108.52 77.82 47.22
N ASP A 21 109.51 76.96 47.52
CA ASP A 21 110.80 76.97 46.85
C ASP A 21 110.66 76.35 45.45
N MET A 22 111.30 76.95 44.44
CA MET A 22 111.21 76.48 43.06
C MET A 22 112.44 75.69 42.64
N PHE A 23 112.32 74.38 42.74
CA PHE A 23 113.27 73.42 42.16
C PHE A 23 112.94 73.15 40.68
N CYS A 24 113.93 72.68 39.93
CA CYS A 24 113.75 72.19 38.57
C CYS A 24 112.58 71.19 38.46
N LEU A 25 111.77 71.32 37.41
CA LEU A 25 110.65 70.41 37.11
C LEU A 25 111.13 69.04 36.63
N GLY A 26 112.31 68.98 36.03
CA GLY A 26 112.92 67.78 35.47
C GLY A 26 113.19 66.71 36.53
N ARG A 27 113.20 65.45 36.09
CA ARG A 27 113.37 64.27 36.93
C ARG A 27 114.69 63.57 36.66
N THR A 28 115.39 63.24 37.74
CA THR A 28 116.67 62.52 37.68
C THR A 28 116.40 61.02 37.64
N ARG A 29 116.43 60.44 36.43
CA ARG A 29 116.11 59.02 36.19
C ARG A 29 116.97 58.03 37.00
N SER A 30 118.20 58.42 37.35
CA SER A 30 119.13 57.63 38.20
C SER A 30 118.87 57.69 39.71
N ARG A 31 117.83 58.40 40.16
CA ARG A 31 117.42 58.50 41.57
C ARG A 31 115.90 58.35 41.70
N ASP A 32 115.39 57.16 41.40
CA ASP A 32 113.97 56.79 41.53
C ASP A 32 112.99 57.78 40.90
N ASN A 33 113.38 58.34 39.75
CA ASN A 33 112.64 59.38 39.02
C ASN A 33 112.30 60.63 39.87
N SER A 34 113.09 60.92 40.90
CA SER A 34 112.89 62.05 41.80
C SER A 34 113.10 63.40 41.11
N ARG A 35 112.29 64.38 41.51
CA ARG A 35 112.38 65.76 40.99
C ARG A 35 113.73 66.39 41.36
N CYS A 36 114.42 66.93 40.36
CA CYS A 36 115.74 67.52 40.45
C CYS A 36 115.77 68.67 41.47
N GLY A 37 116.63 68.55 42.49
CA GLY A 37 116.77 69.55 43.56
C GLY A 37 117.59 70.79 43.20
N TRP A 38 117.70 71.16 41.92
CA TRP A 38 118.48 72.32 41.49
C TRP A 38 117.58 73.55 41.40
N ASP A 39 117.95 74.64 42.08
CA ASP A 39 117.12 75.84 42.20
C ASP A 39 116.95 76.60 40.88
N ILE A 40 115.72 76.99 40.58
CA ILE A 40 115.39 77.83 39.44
C ILE A 40 115.61 79.30 39.80
N ARG A 41 116.33 80.02 38.92
CA ARG A 41 116.67 81.44 39.13
C ARG A 41 115.42 82.28 39.39
N ARG A 42 115.48 83.16 40.40
CA ARG A 42 114.35 83.98 40.90
C ARG A 42 113.53 84.68 39.80
N HIS A 43 114.16 85.20 38.75
CA HIS A 43 113.44 85.85 37.64
C HIS A 43 112.58 84.88 36.82
N LYS A 44 113.07 83.64 36.57
CA LYS A 44 112.27 82.59 35.91
C LYS A 44 111.09 82.20 36.80
N TYR A 45 111.34 82.05 38.11
CA TYR A 45 110.28 81.71 39.06
C TYR A 45 109.19 82.79 39.16
N SER A 46 109.56 84.07 39.22
CA SER A 46 108.59 85.17 39.19
C SER A 46 107.72 85.15 37.95
N ARG A 47 108.29 84.84 36.76
CA ARG A 47 107.53 84.72 35.51
C ARG A 47 106.54 83.54 35.55
N ILE A 48 106.94 82.39 36.09
CA ILE A 48 106.07 81.22 36.28
C ILE A 48 104.94 81.52 37.27
N ARG A 49 105.20 82.21 38.38
CA ARG A 49 104.13 82.64 39.31
C ARG A 49 103.09 83.53 38.61
N THR A 50 103.51 84.43 37.72
CA THR A 50 102.57 85.22 36.91
C THR A 50 101.74 84.33 36.01
N MET A 51 102.38 83.43 35.24
CA MET A 51 101.68 82.50 34.35
C MET A 51 100.67 81.61 35.10
N LEU A 52 101.04 81.05 36.25
CA LEU A 52 100.13 80.27 37.10
C LEU A 52 98.93 81.11 37.60
N LYS A 53 99.15 82.38 37.93
CA LYS A 53 98.08 83.29 38.33
C LYS A 53 97.13 83.61 37.16
N ASP A 54 97.64 83.76 35.95
CA ASP A 54 96.82 84.01 34.75
C ASP A 54 96.09 82.74 34.26
N ILE A 55 96.69 81.56 34.45
CA ILE A 55 96.08 80.25 34.22
C ILE A 55 94.95 79.97 35.23
N SER A 56 95.13 80.32 36.52
CA SER A 56 94.11 80.09 37.57
C SER A 56 92.78 80.82 37.34
N LYS A 57 92.78 81.84 36.46
CA LYS A 57 91.59 82.63 36.07
C LYS A 57 90.81 82.03 34.90
N ARG A 58 91.33 80.97 34.28
CA ARG A 58 90.81 80.31 33.08
C ARG A 58 90.45 78.85 33.36
N LEU A 59 89.67 78.23 32.48
CA LEU A 59 89.32 76.81 32.62
C LEU A 59 90.46 75.90 32.12
N PRO A 60 90.66 74.71 32.72
CA PRO A 60 91.73 73.77 32.36
C PRO A 60 91.90 73.48 30.85
N HIS A 61 90.80 73.35 30.10
CA HIS A 61 90.80 73.10 28.66
C HIS A 61 91.15 74.33 27.78
N THR A 62 91.29 75.52 28.37
CA THR A 62 91.62 76.77 27.66
C THR A 62 93.09 77.18 27.79
N ILE A 63 93.92 76.33 28.39
CA ILE A 63 95.38 76.52 28.46
C ILE A 63 96.00 75.97 27.17
N THR A 64 96.85 76.75 26.50
CA THR A 64 97.49 76.28 25.28
C THR A 64 98.77 75.47 25.56
N ASN A 65 99.17 74.63 24.61
CA ASN A 65 100.43 73.89 24.68
C ASN A 65 101.62 74.86 24.83
N ASP A 66 101.64 75.96 24.08
CA ASP A 66 102.69 77.00 24.12
C ASP A 66 102.85 77.63 25.51
N GLU A 67 101.75 77.80 26.25
CA GLU A 67 101.78 78.30 27.63
C GLU A 67 102.40 77.28 28.60
N LEU A 68 102.06 76.00 28.43
CA LEU A 68 102.66 74.89 29.19
C LEU A 68 104.15 74.70 28.85
N SER A 69 104.53 74.73 27.58
CA SER A 69 105.91 74.68 27.08
C SER A 69 106.74 75.87 27.61
N THR A 70 106.20 77.09 27.52
CA THR A 70 106.85 78.28 28.10
C THR A 70 107.02 78.14 29.62
N MET A 71 106.05 77.57 30.33
CA MET A 71 106.16 77.35 31.78
C MET A 71 107.17 76.24 32.13
N ALA A 72 107.21 75.15 31.35
CA ALA A 72 108.12 74.03 31.52
C ALA A 72 109.58 74.44 31.24
N SER A 73 109.88 75.09 30.11
CA SER A 73 111.21 75.60 29.74
C SER A 73 111.76 76.62 30.75
N LEU A 74 110.90 77.44 31.35
CA LEU A 74 111.27 78.32 32.45
C LEU A 74 111.57 77.54 33.74
N GLY A 75 110.84 76.45 34.01
CA GLY A 75 111.02 75.60 35.19
C GLY A 75 112.09 74.52 35.05
N LEU A 76 112.76 74.43 33.90
CA LEU A 76 113.85 73.50 33.64
C LEU A 76 115.23 74.15 33.82
N CYS A 77 116.17 73.30 34.23
CA CYS A 77 117.59 73.60 34.34
C CYS A 77 118.36 73.07 33.12
N GLY A 78 119.61 73.49 32.94
CA GLY A 78 120.42 73.12 31.76
C GLY A 78 120.57 71.60 31.55
N TYR A 79 120.64 70.80 32.61
CA TYR A 79 120.77 69.34 32.53
C TYR A 79 119.46 68.60 32.22
N HIS A 80 118.31 69.28 32.25
CA HIS A 80 117.00 68.67 32.00
C HIS A 80 116.19 69.42 30.94
N ALA A 81 116.82 70.30 30.14
CA ALA A 81 116.13 71.09 29.11
C ALA A 81 115.35 70.21 28.10
N GLU A 82 115.88 69.03 27.79
CA GLU A 82 115.25 68.05 26.89
C GLU A 82 113.99 67.37 27.46
N GLN A 83 113.68 67.54 28.76
CA GLN A 83 112.49 66.95 29.40
C GLN A 83 111.23 67.82 29.28
N GLU A 84 111.29 68.94 28.55
CA GLU A 84 110.15 69.86 28.38
C GLU A 84 108.91 69.15 27.85
N ALA A 85 109.04 68.38 26.77
CA ALA A 85 107.93 67.63 26.17
C ALA A 85 107.35 66.57 27.13
N GLU A 86 108.17 65.92 27.96
CA GLU A 86 107.73 64.92 28.95
C GLU A 86 106.88 65.57 30.05
N ILE A 87 107.23 66.80 30.47
CA ILE A 87 106.47 67.57 31.47
C ILE A 87 105.16 68.10 30.87
N VAL A 88 105.20 68.65 29.66
CA VAL A 88 104.01 69.19 28.98
C VAL A 88 103.01 68.09 28.66
N ASP A 89 103.45 66.93 28.17
CA ASP A 89 102.59 65.74 27.97
C ASP A 89 101.94 65.27 29.29
N GLY A 90 102.71 65.23 30.39
CA GLY A 90 102.19 64.92 31.72
C GLY A 90 101.11 65.91 32.19
N TRP A 91 101.30 67.20 31.95
CA TRP A 91 100.32 68.24 32.27
C TRP A 91 99.08 68.18 31.37
N LEU A 92 99.24 68.00 30.06
CA LEU A 92 98.13 67.83 29.12
C LEU A 92 97.25 66.64 29.51
N LYS A 93 97.85 65.49 29.86
CA LYS A 93 97.09 64.32 30.36
C LYS A 93 96.26 64.63 31.61
N ILE A 94 96.79 65.42 32.54
CA ILE A 94 96.04 65.85 33.72
C ILE A 94 94.85 66.74 33.31
N LEU A 95 95.06 67.70 32.42
CA LEU A 95 94.02 68.62 31.95
C LEU A 95 92.92 67.89 31.16
N THR A 96 93.28 66.99 30.24
CA THR A 96 92.34 66.16 29.48
C THR A 96 91.55 65.22 30.39
N ASN A 97 92.15 64.65 31.44
CA ASN A 97 91.42 63.84 32.41
C ASN A 97 90.41 64.68 33.21
N ILE A 98 90.74 65.92 33.57
CA ILE A 98 89.82 66.85 34.25
C ILE A 98 88.66 67.24 33.32
N GLU A 99 88.95 67.50 32.05
CA GLU A 99 87.93 67.80 31.03
C GLU A 99 86.97 66.62 30.82
N HIS A 100 87.51 65.40 30.67
CA HIS A 100 86.71 64.18 30.53
C HIS A 100 85.78 63.94 31.73
N LEU A 101 86.30 64.03 32.96
CA LEU A 101 85.50 63.87 34.18
C LEU A 101 84.41 64.95 34.29
N ASN A 102 84.71 66.19 33.89
CA ASN A 102 83.72 67.26 33.85
C ASN A 102 82.64 66.98 32.78
N SER A 103 83.00 66.46 31.61
CA SER A 103 82.03 66.06 30.57
C SER A 103 81.11 64.92 31.03
N GLU A 104 81.65 63.88 31.69
CA GLU A 104 80.84 62.81 32.28
C GLU A 104 79.88 63.33 33.36
N TYR A 105 80.36 64.25 34.21
CA TYR A 105 79.52 64.88 35.23
C TYR A 105 78.38 65.73 34.64
N GLN A 106 78.65 66.53 33.60
CA GLN A 106 77.63 67.33 32.91
C GLN A 106 76.59 66.44 32.20
N TYR A 107 77.03 65.37 31.53
CA TYR A 107 76.12 64.39 30.93
C TYR A 107 75.24 63.71 31.98
N SER A 108 75.82 63.29 33.11
CA SER A 108 75.08 62.73 34.24
C SER A 108 74.04 63.71 34.78
N LEU A 109 74.40 64.99 34.99
CA LEU A 109 73.45 66.03 35.41
C LEU A 109 72.27 66.14 34.43
N GLN A 110 72.52 66.27 33.13
CA GLN A 110 71.47 66.38 32.13
C GLN A 110 70.53 65.16 32.14
N THR A 111 71.06 63.94 32.17
CA THR A 111 70.20 62.72 32.22
C THR A 111 69.38 62.62 33.51
N ASN A 112 69.89 63.12 34.64
CA ASN A 112 69.14 63.20 35.88
C ASN A 112 68.04 64.28 35.82
N GLU A 113 68.27 65.40 35.13
CA GLU A 113 67.26 66.44 34.90
C GLU A 113 66.13 65.92 34.00
N GLU A 114 66.45 65.33 32.84
CA GLU A 114 65.48 64.73 31.92
C GLU A 114 64.62 63.63 32.58
N THR A 115 65.22 62.80 33.45
CA THR A 115 64.47 61.75 34.18
C THR A 115 63.57 62.32 35.27
N LEU A 116 63.98 63.40 35.96
CA LEU A 116 63.13 64.11 36.91
C LEU A 116 61.94 64.81 36.22
N GLU A 117 62.16 65.41 35.05
CA GLU A 117 61.07 65.99 34.24
C GLU A 117 60.06 64.92 33.79
N ALA A 118 60.54 63.77 33.29
CA ALA A 118 59.68 62.65 32.92
C ALA A 118 58.84 62.13 34.10
N MET A 119 59.45 61.98 35.28
CA MET A 119 58.75 61.59 36.50
C MET A 119 57.71 62.63 36.94
N ALA A 120 58.01 63.93 36.82
CA ALA A 120 57.07 65.01 37.14
C ALA A 120 55.84 64.99 36.21
N ILE A 121 56.05 64.78 34.91
CA ILE A 121 54.98 64.62 33.92
C ILE A 121 54.08 63.43 34.26
N ASP A 122 54.64 62.27 34.60
CA ASP A 122 53.85 61.08 34.92
C ASP A 122 53.13 61.19 36.27
N MET A 123 53.73 61.85 37.28
CA MET A 123 53.03 62.21 38.50
C MET A 123 51.83 63.12 38.23
N GLN A 124 51.96 64.10 37.32
CA GLN A 124 50.88 65.01 36.97
C GLN A 124 49.72 64.27 36.27
N LYS A 125 50.01 63.39 35.29
CA LYS A 125 49.00 62.50 34.67
C LYS A 125 48.27 61.66 35.71
N CYS A 126 48.98 61.17 36.73
CA CYS A 126 48.37 60.42 37.83
C CYS A 126 47.44 61.29 38.68
N ARG A 127 47.82 62.54 39.01
CA ARG A 127 46.93 63.49 39.72
C ARG A 127 45.66 63.76 38.93
N GLU A 128 45.76 63.94 37.62
CA GLU A 128 44.62 64.18 36.71
C GLU A 128 43.67 62.97 36.67
N LEU A 129 44.18 61.76 36.41
CA LEU A 129 43.38 60.53 36.36
C LEU A 129 42.63 60.25 37.67
N ILE A 130 43.23 60.60 38.81
CA ILE A 130 42.70 60.31 40.14
C ILE A 130 41.92 61.51 40.72
N HIS A 131 41.96 62.67 40.07
CA HIS A 131 41.38 63.94 40.51
C HIS A 131 41.89 64.36 41.91
N CYS A 132 43.19 64.21 42.14
CA CYS A 132 43.83 64.48 43.42
C CYS A 132 44.44 65.89 43.45
N SER A 133 44.31 66.62 44.56
CA SER A 133 44.81 68.00 44.64
C SER A 133 46.35 68.06 44.58
N PRO A 134 46.94 69.16 44.06
CA PRO A 134 48.39 69.25 43.88
C PRO A 134 49.19 69.33 45.20
N ASN A 135 48.56 69.70 46.32
CA ASN A 135 49.29 70.19 47.51
C ASN A 135 49.56 69.16 48.61
N SER A 136 49.40 67.85 48.36
CA SER A 136 49.80 66.82 49.35
C SER A 136 50.08 65.45 48.72
N ASP A 137 51.30 64.95 48.86
CA ASP A 137 51.75 63.68 48.28
C ASP A 137 51.26 62.46 49.07
N ASP A 138 51.03 62.60 50.38
CA ASP A 138 50.36 61.58 51.19
C ASP A 138 48.94 61.30 50.69
N ASN A 139 48.22 62.33 50.23
CA ASN A 139 46.91 62.14 49.62
C ASN A 139 47.02 61.48 48.23
N LEU A 140 48.03 61.84 47.43
CA LEU A 140 48.26 61.23 46.12
C LEU A 140 48.55 59.73 46.24
N SER A 141 49.49 59.33 47.11
CA SER A 141 49.87 57.91 47.29
C SER A 141 48.68 57.06 47.73
N VAL A 142 47.90 57.53 48.70
CA VAL A 142 46.69 56.85 49.18
C VAL A 142 45.60 56.82 48.11
N ALA A 143 45.39 57.90 47.37
CA ALA A 143 44.39 57.96 46.29
C ALA A 143 44.77 57.03 45.11
N LEU A 144 46.05 56.97 44.75
CA LEU A 144 46.58 56.07 43.73
C LEU A 144 46.45 54.59 44.16
N ALA A 145 46.76 54.29 45.43
CA ALA A 145 46.51 52.95 45.98
C ALA A 145 45.02 52.58 46.04
N ARG A 146 44.09 53.53 46.18
CA ARG A 146 42.63 53.28 46.03
C ARG A 146 42.26 53.07 44.56
N TYR A 147 42.76 53.90 43.65
CA TYR A 147 42.49 53.82 42.22
C TYR A 147 42.95 52.49 41.63
N VAL A 148 44.19 52.07 41.90
CA VAL A 148 44.74 50.77 41.46
C VAL A 148 43.90 49.61 42.01
N ARG A 149 43.50 49.65 43.29
CA ARG A 149 42.61 48.63 43.87
C ARG A 149 41.22 48.61 43.24
N ARG A 150 40.65 49.77 42.91
CA ARG A 150 39.37 49.87 42.20
C ARG A 150 39.49 49.28 40.79
N GLN A 151 40.58 49.60 40.07
CA GLN A 151 40.78 49.13 38.70
C GLN A 151 41.11 47.63 38.63
N ALA A 152 41.79 47.09 39.64
CA ALA A 152 41.97 45.64 39.78
C ALA A 152 40.63 44.91 40.00
N ARG A 153 39.71 45.48 40.79
CA ARG A 153 38.34 44.96 40.95
C ARG A 153 37.55 45.04 39.65
N LEU A 154 37.47 46.22 39.03
CA LEU A 154 36.76 46.40 37.75
C LEU A 154 37.29 45.47 36.64
N LYS A 155 38.60 45.21 36.59
CA LYS A 155 39.18 44.23 35.65
C LYS A 155 38.75 42.79 35.97
N LYS A 156 38.64 42.42 37.25
CA LYS A 156 38.11 41.12 37.66
C LYS A 156 36.63 40.99 37.28
N ASP A 157 35.83 41.98 37.63
CA ASP A 157 34.38 42.01 37.39
C ASP A 157 34.08 41.96 35.86
N LEU A 158 34.89 42.67 35.04
CA LEU A 158 34.83 42.59 33.58
C LEU A 158 35.08 41.16 33.05
N GLU A 159 36.06 40.45 33.61
CA GLU A 159 36.39 39.10 33.18
C GLU A 159 35.32 38.09 33.62
N GLU A 160 34.74 38.27 34.81
CA GLU A 160 33.58 37.53 35.28
C GLU A 160 32.36 37.77 34.35
N CYS A 161 32.08 39.01 33.96
CA CYS A 161 31.06 39.34 32.96
C CYS A 161 31.36 38.73 31.57
N ARG A 162 32.62 38.61 31.15
CA ARG A 162 32.98 37.92 29.90
C ARG A 162 32.71 36.42 29.96
N THR A 163 33.09 35.77 31.06
CA THR A 163 32.87 34.32 31.23
C THR A 163 31.39 33.96 31.34
N THR A 164 30.58 34.80 31.99
CA THR A 164 29.12 34.65 32.04
C THR A 164 28.46 34.93 30.68
N LEU A 165 28.92 35.94 29.93
CA LEU A 165 28.43 36.19 28.57
C LEU A 165 28.77 35.02 27.63
N ALA A 166 29.97 34.46 27.71
CA ALA A 166 30.36 33.29 26.93
C ALA A 166 29.56 32.02 27.30
N SER A 167 29.22 31.82 28.58
CA SER A 167 28.37 30.70 29.00
C SER A 167 26.92 30.90 28.54
N MET A 168 26.39 32.13 28.60
CA MET A 168 25.07 32.47 28.06
C MET A 168 24.99 32.27 26.55
N GLN A 169 25.99 32.72 25.77
CA GLN A 169 26.07 32.45 24.33
C GLN A 169 26.06 30.95 24.01
N LYS A 170 26.80 30.14 24.79
CA LYS A 170 26.78 28.68 24.67
C LYS A 170 25.41 28.08 24.98
N THR A 171 24.69 28.59 25.99
CA THR A 171 23.32 28.14 26.27
C THR A 171 22.34 28.57 25.18
N THR A 172 22.48 29.75 24.58
CA THR A 172 21.65 30.20 23.46
C THR A 172 21.84 29.29 22.24
N ALA A 173 23.08 29.01 21.83
CA ALA A 173 23.36 28.09 20.73
C ALA A 173 22.85 26.65 21.00
N ASN A 174 22.87 26.21 22.27
CA ASN A 174 22.25 24.93 22.65
C ASN A 174 20.72 24.97 22.52
N ILE A 175 20.07 26.08 22.86
CA ILE A 175 18.61 26.26 22.74
C ILE A 175 18.21 26.29 21.26
N GLU A 176 18.88 27.07 20.42
CA GLU A 176 18.69 27.07 18.95
C GLU A 176 18.85 25.65 18.36
N GLY A 177 19.83 24.89 18.84
CA GLY A 177 20.05 23.49 18.47
C GLY A 177 18.98 22.51 18.98
N LEU A 178 18.24 22.86 20.03
CA LEU A 178 17.08 22.09 20.51
C LEU A 178 15.81 22.48 19.76
N GLU A 179 15.55 23.76 19.55
CA GLU A 179 14.43 24.28 18.74
C GLU A 179 14.47 23.71 17.32
N LYS A 180 15.67 23.63 16.72
CA LYS A 180 15.84 22.97 15.42
C LYS A 180 15.43 21.50 15.47
N LYS A 181 15.86 20.73 16.47
CA LYS A 181 15.46 19.33 16.63
C LYS A 181 13.96 19.18 16.88
N GLU A 182 13.36 20.05 17.67
CA GLU A 182 11.92 20.09 17.87
C GLU A 182 11.17 20.32 16.56
N SER A 183 11.66 21.24 15.69
CA SER A 183 11.10 21.43 14.35
C SER A 183 11.25 20.20 13.45
N GLU A 184 12.38 19.48 13.53
CA GLU A 184 12.62 18.24 12.78
C GLU A 184 11.70 17.10 13.24
N GLU A 185 11.50 16.91 14.55
CA GLU A 185 10.58 15.90 15.07
C GLU A 185 9.11 16.27 14.82
N ASN A 186 8.74 17.56 14.86
CA ASN A 186 7.39 18.00 14.51
C ASN A 186 7.05 17.72 13.05
N MET A 187 7.99 17.94 12.10
CA MET A 187 7.79 17.52 10.70
C MET A 187 7.56 16.01 10.57
N ARG A 188 8.35 15.18 11.28
CA ARG A 188 8.14 13.71 11.27
C ARG A 188 6.80 13.31 11.89
N ILE A 189 6.33 14.01 12.92
CA ILE A 189 5.01 13.80 13.50
C ILE A 189 3.92 14.08 12.47
N ASP A 190 4.05 15.14 11.67
CA ASP A 190 3.08 15.48 10.63
C ASP A 190 3.14 14.49 9.43
N GLU A 191 4.32 14.06 9.01
CA GLU A 191 4.48 12.98 8.01
C GLU A 191 3.79 11.68 8.48
N LEU A 192 4.00 11.27 9.73
CA LEU A 192 3.37 10.08 10.32
C LEU A 192 1.85 10.25 10.48
N ARG A 193 1.35 11.47 10.74
CA ARG A 193 -0.10 11.74 10.76
C ARG A 193 -0.71 11.53 9.38
N GLU A 194 -0.07 12.00 8.33
CA GLU A 194 -0.55 11.81 6.95
C GLU A 194 -0.46 10.36 6.47
N GLU A 195 0.57 9.61 6.87
CA GLU A 195 0.63 8.16 6.64
C GLU A 195 -0.52 7.44 7.36
N VAL A 196 -0.77 7.76 8.64
CA VAL A 196 -1.90 7.19 9.41
C VAL A 196 -3.25 7.55 8.80
N ASN A 197 -3.43 8.78 8.30
CA ASN A 197 -4.64 9.20 7.60
C ASN A 197 -4.84 8.40 6.30
N THR A 198 -3.77 8.21 5.52
CA THR A 198 -3.78 7.42 4.28
C THR A 198 -4.10 5.95 4.54
N LEU A 199 -3.45 5.33 5.53
CA LEU A 199 -3.70 3.95 5.94
C LEU A 199 -5.13 3.76 6.50
N ARG A 200 -5.64 4.74 7.27
CA ARG A 200 -7.03 4.75 7.74
C ARG A 200 -8.02 4.80 6.57
N GLY A 201 -7.79 5.67 5.58
CA GLY A 201 -8.60 5.74 4.37
C GLY A 201 -8.60 4.43 3.58
N GLY A 202 -7.41 3.84 3.38
CA GLY A 202 -7.25 2.54 2.73
C GLY A 202 -7.96 1.39 3.46
N ASN A 203 -7.91 1.38 4.79
CA ASN A 203 -8.61 0.37 5.61
C ASN A 203 -10.14 0.53 5.53
N ILE A 204 -10.66 1.76 5.52
CA ILE A 204 -12.10 2.02 5.32
C ILE A 204 -12.53 1.51 3.93
N ALA A 205 -11.76 1.80 2.87
CA ALA A 205 -12.05 1.34 1.52
C ALA A 205 -12.05 -0.21 1.42
N LYS A 206 -11.07 -0.88 2.02
CA LYS A 206 -11.01 -2.35 2.11
C LYS A 206 -12.18 -2.93 2.90
N HIS A 207 -12.57 -2.31 4.02
CA HIS A 207 -13.72 -2.75 4.80
C HIS A 207 -15.03 -2.64 4.01
N LEU A 208 -15.24 -1.54 3.27
CA LEU A 208 -16.39 -1.37 2.38
C LEU A 208 -16.39 -2.40 1.23
N GLN A 209 -15.22 -2.72 0.67
CA GLN A 209 -15.10 -3.79 -0.33
C GLN A 209 -15.44 -5.16 0.26
N MET A 210 -14.94 -5.48 1.45
CA MET A 210 -15.23 -6.73 2.15
C MET A 210 -16.72 -6.86 2.46
N LYS A 211 -17.38 -5.79 2.90
CA LYS A 211 -18.84 -5.76 3.13
C LYS A 211 -19.63 -6.03 1.84
N ARG A 212 -19.24 -5.41 0.71
CA ARG A 212 -19.86 -5.69 -0.60
C ARG A 212 -19.68 -7.15 -1.03
N LEU A 213 -18.47 -7.69 -0.89
CA LEU A 213 -18.19 -9.10 -1.22
C LEU A 213 -18.98 -10.06 -0.32
N HIS A 214 -19.19 -9.73 0.96
CA HIS A 214 -20.02 -10.52 1.86
C HIS A 214 -21.49 -10.53 1.39
N SER A 215 -22.09 -9.36 1.10
CA SER A 215 -23.45 -9.29 0.57
C SER A 215 -23.61 -10.00 -0.79
N GLN A 216 -22.58 -10.00 -1.65
CA GLN A 216 -22.58 -10.79 -2.89
C GLN A 216 -22.50 -12.29 -2.63
N LYS A 217 -21.73 -12.73 -1.62
CA LYS A 217 -21.68 -14.13 -1.19
C LYS A 217 -23.05 -14.57 -0.68
N ASP A 218 -23.70 -13.77 0.16
CA ASP A 218 -25.00 -14.10 0.76
C ASP A 218 -26.10 -14.20 -0.32
N ASP A 219 -26.12 -13.31 -1.32
CA ASP A 219 -27.00 -13.40 -2.50
C ASP A 219 -26.75 -14.69 -3.30
N LEU A 220 -25.49 -15.03 -3.56
CA LEU A 220 -25.14 -16.24 -4.30
C LEU A 220 -25.47 -17.53 -3.52
N GLU A 221 -25.29 -17.55 -2.21
CA GLU A 221 -25.71 -18.68 -1.35
C GLU A 221 -27.24 -18.84 -1.34
N GLN A 222 -27.99 -17.74 -1.28
CA GLN A 222 -29.45 -17.77 -1.36
C GLN A 222 -29.93 -18.26 -2.74
N ARG A 223 -29.35 -17.76 -3.83
CA ARG A 223 -29.66 -18.23 -5.20
C ARG A 223 -29.29 -19.70 -5.42
N LEU A 224 -28.19 -20.18 -4.84
CA LEU A 224 -27.81 -21.60 -4.88
C LEU A 224 -28.83 -22.46 -4.12
N LYS A 225 -29.30 -21.99 -2.96
CA LYS A 225 -30.36 -22.66 -2.19
C LYS A 225 -31.68 -22.72 -2.96
N ASP A 226 -32.09 -21.63 -3.60
CA ASP A 226 -33.34 -21.58 -4.36
C ASP A 226 -33.30 -22.48 -5.60
N THR A 227 -32.22 -22.42 -6.39
CA THR A 227 -32.01 -23.35 -7.52
C THR A 227 -31.90 -24.81 -7.09
N THR A 228 -31.36 -25.10 -5.89
CA THR A 228 -31.36 -26.45 -5.31
C THR A 228 -32.79 -26.91 -4.96
N ASN A 229 -33.63 -26.02 -4.43
CA ASN A 229 -35.04 -26.32 -4.13
C ASN A 229 -35.85 -26.55 -5.42
N GLU A 230 -35.63 -25.74 -6.46
CA GLU A 230 -36.21 -25.94 -7.79
C GLU A 230 -35.81 -27.29 -8.38
N LEU A 231 -34.51 -27.64 -8.35
CA LEU A 231 -34.01 -28.92 -8.84
C LEU A 231 -34.64 -30.11 -8.10
N ASN A 232 -34.81 -30.01 -6.78
CA ASN A 232 -35.50 -31.04 -5.99
C ASN A 232 -36.99 -31.17 -6.39
N SER A 233 -37.68 -30.06 -6.63
CA SER A 233 -39.07 -30.06 -7.12
C SER A 233 -39.19 -30.69 -8.52
N VAL A 234 -38.27 -30.36 -9.44
CA VAL A 234 -38.17 -30.97 -10.77
C VAL A 234 -37.84 -32.47 -10.68
N CYS A 235 -37.01 -32.89 -9.73
CA CYS A 235 -36.70 -34.30 -9.49
C CYS A 235 -37.95 -35.07 -9.04
N VAL A 236 -38.72 -34.53 -8.09
CA VAL A 236 -39.97 -35.14 -7.60
C VAL A 236 -41.03 -35.23 -8.71
N THR A 237 -41.21 -34.17 -9.50
CA THR A 237 -42.17 -34.19 -10.62
C THR A 237 -41.74 -35.15 -11.73
N SER A 238 -40.45 -35.19 -12.08
CA SER A 238 -39.88 -36.18 -13.01
C SER A 238 -40.07 -37.62 -12.53
N GLN A 239 -39.88 -37.89 -11.23
CA GLN A 239 -40.13 -39.20 -10.65
C GLN A 239 -41.63 -39.56 -10.65
N ARG A 240 -42.52 -38.59 -10.46
CA ARG A 240 -43.98 -38.78 -10.59
C ARG A 240 -44.37 -39.13 -12.02
N LEU A 241 -43.96 -38.32 -13.01
CA LEU A 241 -44.21 -38.56 -14.43
C LEU A 241 -43.66 -39.92 -14.89
N ARG A 242 -42.53 -40.36 -14.34
CA ARG A 242 -41.97 -41.69 -14.59
C ARG A 242 -42.92 -42.81 -14.13
N ARG A 243 -43.46 -42.73 -12.91
CA ARG A 243 -44.44 -43.70 -12.38
C ARG A 243 -45.75 -43.68 -13.19
N GLU A 244 -46.23 -42.50 -13.56
CA GLU A 244 -47.44 -42.35 -14.39
C GLU A 244 -47.25 -42.99 -15.77
N ARG A 245 -46.08 -42.79 -16.40
CA ARG A 245 -45.71 -43.47 -17.66
C ARG A 245 -45.61 -44.99 -17.49
N GLU A 246 -45.03 -45.49 -16.40
CA GLU A 246 -44.91 -46.93 -16.11
C GLU A 246 -46.30 -47.58 -15.86
N GLY A 247 -47.21 -46.86 -15.20
CA GLY A 247 -48.63 -47.24 -15.07
C GLY A 247 -49.34 -47.30 -16.42
N LEU A 248 -49.28 -46.23 -17.22
CA LEU A 248 -49.86 -46.20 -18.57
C LEU A 248 -49.27 -47.26 -19.51
N GLN A 249 -47.99 -47.59 -19.37
CA GLN A 249 -47.37 -48.69 -20.12
C GLN A 249 -47.95 -50.05 -19.69
N SER A 250 -48.19 -50.24 -18.39
CA SER A 250 -48.83 -51.47 -17.88
C SER A 250 -50.28 -51.58 -18.37
N GLU A 251 -51.06 -50.50 -18.32
CA GLU A 251 -52.42 -50.42 -18.88
C GLU A 251 -52.45 -50.71 -20.39
N LEU A 252 -51.44 -50.22 -21.13
CA LEU A 252 -51.31 -50.49 -22.56
C LEU A 252 -51.03 -51.97 -22.87
N GLU A 253 -50.16 -52.64 -22.09
CA GLU A 253 -49.95 -54.08 -22.26
C GLU A 253 -51.19 -54.89 -21.87
N THR A 254 -51.89 -54.56 -20.77
CA THR A 254 -53.16 -55.24 -20.45
C THR A 254 -54.22 -55.04 -21.52
N ALA A 255 -54.33 -53.85 -22.11
CA ALA A 255 -55.27 -53.58 -23.20
C ALA A 255 -54.88 -54.33 -24.50
N LYS A 256 -53.59 -54.54 -24.76
CA LYS A 256 -53.14 -55.41 -25.87
C LYS A 256 -53.52 -56.87 -25.63
N ASP A 257 -53.35 -57.37 -24.41
CA ASP A 257 -53.72 -58.74 -24.04
C ASP A 257 -55.25 -58.95 -24.10
N GLU A 258 -56.05 -57.96 -23.69
CA GLU A 258 -57.49 -57.99 -23.91
C GLU A 258 -57.85 -58.01 -25.41
N ILE A 259 -57.14 -57.24 -26.25
CA ILE A 259 -57.34 -57.24 -27.71
C ILE A 259 -56.94 -58.58 -28.34
N THR A 260 -55.88 -59.26 -27.88
CA THR A 260 -55.52 -60.59 -28.40
C THR A 260 -56.58 -61.63 -28.02
N VAL A 261 -57.02 -61.65 -26.75
CA VAL A 261 -58.12 -62.53 -26.29
C VAL A 261 -59.42 -62.26 -27.04
N LEU A 262 -59.80 -61.00 -27.26
CA LEU A 262 -60.99 -60.65 -28.06
C LEU A 262 -60.85 -61.04 -29.53
N LYS A 263 -59.64 -60.98 -30.11
CA LYS A 263 -59.36 -61.41 -31.48
C LYS A 263 -59.45 -62.93 -31.62
N GLU A 264 -58.97 -63.69 -30.65
CA GLU A 264 -59.12 -65.15 -30.57
C GLU A 264 -60.57 -65.55 -30.35
N SER A 265 -61.28 -64.91 -29.41
CA SER A 265 -62.72 -65.12 -29.21
C SER A 265 -63.52 -64.83 -30.49
N LYS A 266 -63.22 -63.73 -31.19
CA LYS A 266 -63.83 -63.42 -32.49
C LYS A 266 -63.53 -64.49 -33.54
N SER A 267 -62.31 -65.05 -33.60
CA SER A 267 -61.99 -66.10 -34.57
C SER A 267 -62.72 -67.41 -34.25
N ALA A 268 -62.86 -67.76 -32.97
CA ALA A 268 -63.65 -68.90 -32.51
C ALA A 268 -65.16 -68.73 -32.78
N LEU A 269 -65.72 -67.53 -32.57
CA LEU A 269 -67.11 -67.24 -32.93
C LEU A 269 -67.33 -67.27 -34.45
N LEU A 270 -66.34 -66.86 -35.26
CA LEU A 270 -66.41 -66.97 -36.72
C LEU A 270 -66.36 -68.43 -37.19
N THR A 271 -65.50 -69.27 -36.61
CA THR A 271 -65.49 -70.71 -36.96
C THR A 271 -66.79 -71.38 -36.52
N GLN A 272 -67.29 -71.09 -35.31
CA GLN A 272 -68.59 -71.60 -34.84
C GLN A 272 -69.75 -71.14 -35.74
N SER A 273 -69.78 -69.86 -36.12
CA SER A 273 -70.79 -69.32 -37.05
C SER A 273 -70.74 -70.00 -38.42
N ASN A 274 -69.54 -70.26 -38.95
CA ASN A 274 -69.38 -71.02 -40.19
C ASN A 274 -69.90 -72.46 -40.06
N THR A 275 -69.59 -73.17 -38.95
CA THR A 275 -70.11 -74.52 -38.68
C THR A 275 -71.63 -74.55 -38.51
N ILE A 276 -72.22 -73.53 -37.87
CA ILE A 276 -73.68 -73.37 -37.78
C ILE A 276 -74.26 -73.10 -39.18
N SER A 277 -73.60 -72.30 -40.01
CA SER A 277 -74.04 -72.01 -41.38
C SER A 277 -73.97 -73.25 -42.28
N THR A 278 -72.92 -74.08 -42.18
CA THR A 278 -72.84 -75.35 -42.93
C THR A 278 -73.88 -76.36 -42.45
N THR A 279 -74.05 -76.55 -41.15
CA THR A 279 -75.07 -77.47 -40.61
C THR A 279 -76.51 -76.99 -40.88
N LEU A 280 -76.75 -75.67 -40.93
CA LEU A 280 -78.01 -75.10 -41.40
C LEU A 280 -78.23 -75.36 -42.91
N GLY A 281 -77.17 -75.29 -43.71
CA GLY A 281 -77.19 -75.68 -45.13
C GLY A 281 -77.51 -77.16 -45.33
N GLU A 282 -76.86 -78.05 -44.57
CA GLU A 282 -77.07 -79.51 -44.59
C GLU A 282 -78.48 -79.87 -44.12
N THR A 283 -78.97 -79.31 -43.01
CA THR A 283 -80.33 -79.55 -42.53
C THR A 283 -81.39 -79.01 -43.48
N ARG A 284 -81.14 -77.87 -44.14
CA ARG A 284 -82.01 -77.36 -45.21
C ARG A 284 -82.02 -78.30 -46.43
N GLN A 285 -80.88 -78.86 -46.83
CA GLN A 285 -80.81 -79.88 -47.88
C GLN A 285 -81.57 -81.16 -47.49
N GLN A 286 -81.36 -81.67 -46.26
CA GLN A 286 -82.09 -82.83 -45.73
C GLN A 286 -83.60 -82.57 -45.68
N LEU A 287 -84.03 -81.37 -45.29
CA LEU A 287 -85.43 -80.98 -45.30
C LEU A 287 -85.99 -80.97 -46.73
N THR A 288 -85.28 -80.40 -47.72
CA THR A 288 -85.74 -80.46 -49.11
C THR A 288 -85.80 -81.87 -49.68
N ALA A 289 -84.86 -82.75 -49.33
CA ALA A 289 -84.90 -84.17 -49.71
C ALA A 289 -86.09 -84.90 -49.05
N SER A 290 -86.38 -84.59 -47.78
CA SER A 290 -87.55 -85.10 -47.06
C SER A 290 -88.86 -84.61 -47.68
N CYS A 291 -88.97 -83.32 -48.04
CA CYS A 291 -90.12 -82.77 -48.76
C CYS A 291 -90.32 -83.47 -50.12
N GLN A 292 -89.26 -83.67 -50.91
CA GLN A 292 -89.33 -84.41 -52.18
C GLN A 292 -89.75 -85.87 -52.00
N ALA A 293 -89.28 -86.54 -50.94
CA ALA A 293 -89.72 -87.88 -50.57
C ALA A 293 -91.20 -87.89 -50.15
N ASN A 294 -91.66 -86.87 -49.43
CA ASN A 294 -93.05 -86.75 -49.01
C ASN A 294 -93.99 -86.40 -50.18
N GLU A 295 -93.54 -85.60 -51.15
CA GLU A 295 -94.22 -85.39 -52.44
C GLU A 295 -94.26 -86.67 -53.29
N HIS A 296 -93.22 -87.51 -53.23
CA HIS A 296 -93.22 -88.82 -53.87
C HIS A 296 -94.25 -89.75 -53.24
N LEU A 297 -94.23 -89.90 -51.90
CA LEU A 297 -95.21 -90.68 -51.15
C LEU A 297 -96.64 -90.18 -51.35
N SER A 298 -96.84 -88.86 -51.43
CA SER A 298 -98.15 -88.26 -51.72
C SER A 298 -98.63 -88.60 -53.14
N ARG A 299 -97.73 -88.59 -54.14
CA ARG A 299 -98.05 -89.06 -55.50
C ARG A 299 -98.37 -90.55 -55.52
N GLU A 300 -97.62 -91.38 -54.79
CA GLU A 300 -97.92 -92.81 -54.67
C GLU A 300 -99.29 -93.05 -54.03
N LEU A 301 -99.62 -92.32 -52.96
CA LEU A 301 -100.94 -92.33 -52.31
C LEU A 301 -102.06 -91.98 -53.30
N GLU A 302 -101.91 -90.94 -54.11
CA GLU A 302 -102.89 -90.58 -55.13
C GLU A 302 -103.00 -91.66 -56.23
N THR A 303 -101.90 -92.25 -56.69
CA THR A 303 -102.00 -93.38 -57.63
C THR A 303 -102.67 -94.61 -57.00
N ALA A 304 -102.51 -94.83 -55.69
CA ALA A 304 -103.19 -95.89 -54.96
C ALA A 304 -104.70 -95.60 -54.83
N LYS A 305 -105.10 -94.35 -54.54
CA LYS A 305 -106.51 -93.91 -54.58
C LYS A 305 -107.14 -94.12 -55.96
N VAL A 306 -106.45 -93.75 -57.03
CA VAL A 306 -106.92 -93.98 -58.43
C VAL A 306 -107.06 -95.47 -58.75
N LYS A 307 -106.14 -96.32 -58.27
CA LYS A 307 -106.26 -97.79 -58.39
C LYS A 307 -107.45 -98.34 -57.59
N LEU A 308 -107.67 -97.83 -56.37
CA LEU A 308 -108.84 -98.17 -55.55
C LEU A 308 -110.15 -97.77 -56.21
N ALA A 309 -110.23 -96.57 -56.79
CA ALA A 309 -111.40 -96.13 -57.57
C ALA A 309 -111.67 -97.05 -58.77
N LYS A 310 -110.64 -97.41 -59.55
CA LYS A 310 -110.76 -98.37 -60.66
C LYS A 310 -111.22 -99.76 -60.20
N LEU A 311 -110.74 -100.26 -59.06
CA LEU A 311 -111.21 -101.51 -58.48
C LEU A 311 -112.67 -101.43 -58.00
N HIS A 312 -113.07 -100.28 -57.44
CA HIS A 312 -114.44 -100.02 -57.02
C HIS A 312 -115.41 -99.96 -58.22
N ASP A 313 -115.00 -99.36 -59.35
CA ASP A 313 -115.79 -99.35 -60.58
C ASP A 313 -115.87 -100.75 -61.22
N LEU A 314 -114.78 -101.53 -61.22
CA LEU A 314 -114.81 -102.93 -61.67
C LEU A 314 -115.78 -103.79 -60.83
N LEU A 315 -115.79 -103.61 -59.51
CA LEU A 315 -116.76 -104.25 -58.61
C LEU A 315 -118.21 -103.86 -58.95
N ARG A 316 -118.44 -102.58 -59.26
CA ARG A 316 -119.75 -102.04 -59.66
C ARG A 316 -120.24 -102.66 -60.98
N VAL A 317 -119.35 -102.82 -61.96
CA VAL A 317 -119.66 -103.47 -63.25
C VAL A 317 -120.00 -104.96 -63.06
N ILE A 318 -119.26 -105.68 -62.20
CA ILE A 318 -119.51 -107.11 -61.91
C ILE A 318 -120.85 -107.32 -61.19
N ASP A 319 -121.22 -106.44 -60.25
CA ASP A 319 -122.50 -106.49 -59.55
C ASP A 319 -123.69 -106.23 -60.50
N MET A 320 -123.57 -105.21 -61.38
CA MET A 320 -124.56 -104.92 -62.41
C MET A 320 -124.72 -106.08 -63.41
N ALA A 321 -123.62 -106.72 -63.83
CA ALA A 321 -123.65 -107.89 -64.71
C ALA A 321 -124.33 -109.11 -64.07
N LYS A 322 -124.11 -109.36 -62.76
CA LYS A 322 -124.80 -110.43 -62.03
C LYS A 322 -126.30 -110.17 -61.90
N LYS A 323 -126.70 -108.94 -61.57
CA LYS A 323 -128.12 -108.55 -61.44
C LYS A 323 -128.88 -108.69 -62.77
N ALA A 324 -128.26 -108.34 -63.89
CA ALA A 324 -128.84 -108.53 -65.22
C ALA A 324 -129.08 -110.02 -65.59
N SER A 325 -128.15 -110.91 -65.22
CA SER A 325 -128.22 -112.35 -65.55
C SER A 325 -129.38 -113.08 -64.86
N ILE A 326 -129.72 -112.67 -63.63
CA ILE A 326 -130.83 -113.26 -62.84
C ILE A 326 -132.20 -112.81 -63.41
N LEU A 327 -132.33 -111.52 -63.76
CA LEU A 327 -133.56 -110.97 -64.35
C LEU A 327 -133.90 -111.59 -65.71
N TYR A 328 -132.90 -111.90 -66.54
CA TYR A 328 -133.13 -112.51 -67.85
C TYR A 328 -133.68 -113.95 -67.75
N LYS A 329 -133.23 -114.73 -66.76
CA LYS A 329 -133.68 -116.11 -66.54
C LYS A 329 -135.09 -116.20 -65.95
N LEU A 330 -135.45 -115.29 -65.03
CA LEU A 330 -136.83 -115.19 -64.51
C LEU A 330 -137.82 -114.79 -65.61
N ARG A 331 -137.41 -113.89 -66.52
CA ARG A 331 -138.26 -113.44 -67.64
C ARG A 331 -138.56 -114.55 -68.65
N SER A 332 -137.60 -115.41 -68.98
CA SER A 332 -137.84 -116.50 -69.94
C SER A 332 -138.80 -117.57 -69.38
N TRP A 333 -138.74 -117.85 -68.08
CA TRP A 333 -139.62 -118.84 -67.45
C TRP A 333 -141.10 -118.38 -67.44
N ALA A 334 -141.35 -117.11 -67.12
CA ALA A 334 -142.70 -116.53 -67.15
C ALA A 334 -143.30 -116.48 -68.58
N GLN A 335 -142.46 -116.24 -69.60
CA GLN A 335 -142.91 -116.05 -70.98
C GLN A 335 -143.30 -117.36 -71.69
N VAL A 336 -142.77 -118.52 -71.27
CA VAL A 336 -143.14 -119.83 -71.83
C VAL A 336 -144.43 -120.39 -71.19
N PHE A 337 -144.67 -120.11 -69.91
CA PHE A 337 -145.87 -120.60 -69.21
C PHE A 337 -147.16 -119.89 -69.69
N TRP A 338 -147.13 -118.58 -69.89
CA TRP A 338 -148.32 -117.81 -70.28
C TRP A 338 -148.76 -118.00 -71.74
N CYS A 339 -147.83 -118.17 -72.67
CA CYS A 339 -148.14 -118.32 -74.10
C CYS A 339 -148.87 -119.64 -74.46
N ARG A 340 -149.08 -120.55 -73.50
CA ARG A 340 -149.82 -121.81 -73.71
C ARG A 340 -151.31 -121.75 -73.33
N ILE A 341 -151.78 -120.66 -72.71
CA ILE A 341 -153.16 -120.57 -72.17
C ILE A 341 -153.99 -119.41 -72.77
N THR A 342 -153.39 -118.29 -73.17
CA THR A 342 -154.14 -117.19 -73.84
C THR A 342 -153.32 -116.52 -74.95
N GLY A 343 -153.87 -116.43 -76.16
CA GLY A 343 -153.26 -115.70 -77.27
C GLY A 343 -153.49 -114.17 -77.23
N TRP A 344 -152.61 -113.45 -77.93
CA TRP A 344 -152.56 -111.99 -78.16
C TRP A 344 -152.05 -111.08 -77.02
N PHE A 345 -151.17 -110.12 -77.39
CA PHE A 345 -150.53 -109.15 -76.49
C PHE A 345 -150.62 -107.70 -77.00
N ARG A 346 -150.81 -106.76 -76.07
CA ARG A 346 -150.75 -105.28 -76.20
C ARG A 346 -149.52 -104.75 -75.44
N SER A 347 -148.71 -103.80 -75.93
CA SER A 347 -148.86 -102.31 -76.02
C SER A 347 -148.59 -101.53 -74.71
N ARG A 348 -148.11 -100.27 -74.86
CA ARG A 348 -148.03 -99.13 -73.89
C ARG A 348 -146.87 -99.13 -72.86
N ARG A 349 -146.32 -97.99 -72.37
CA ARG A 349 -146.38 -96.52 -72.69
C ARG A 349 -145.35 -95.75 -71.78
N VAL A 350 -145.00 -94.49 -72.11
CA VAL A 350 -144.91 -93.26 -71.24
C VAL A 350 -143.65 -92.38 -71.45
N GLU A 351 -143.83 -91.05 -71.37
CA GLU A 351 -142.88 -89.90 -71.50
C GLU A 351 -142.43 -89.31 -70.13
N ILE A 352 -141.69 -88.17 -70.12
CA ILE A 352 -141.39 -87.13 -69.07
C ILE A 352 -139.88 -86.72 -69.18
N SER A 353 -139.43 -85.47 -69.38
CA SER A 353 -139.46 -84.20 -68.55
C SER A 353 -138.45 -84.22 -67.37
N ASP A 354 -137.70 -83.17 -66.97
CA ASP A 354 -137.52 -81.72 -67.31
C ASP A 354 -135.98 -81.36 -67.23
N GLU A 355 -135.38 -80.28 -67.78
CA GLU A 355 -135.28 -78.82 -67.42
C GLU A 355 -134.47 -78.42 -66.15
N GLU A 356 -134.03 -77.13 -66.08
CA GLU A 356 -133.26 -76.39 -65.04
C GLU A 356 -131.75 -76.75 -64.79
N GLU A 357 -130.77 -75.86 -64.50
CA GLU A 357 -130.59 -74.52 -63.86
C GLU A 357 -129.87 -74.54 -62.49
N GLY A 358 -129.15 -73.46 -62.17
CA GLY A 358 -128.50 -73.21 -60.86
C GLY A 358 -127.08 -73.78 -60.66
N LEU A 359 -126.13 -73.23 -59.89
CA LEU A 359 -125.82 -71.91 -59.30
C LEU A 359 -124.84 -72.18 -58.13
N THR A 360 -123.58 -71.77 -58.28
CA THR A 360 -122.71 -71.09 -57.28
C THR A 360 -122.43 -71.64 -55.85
N LEU A 361 -121.25 -71.21 -55.39
CA LEU A 361 -120.74 -71.03 -54.02
C LEU A 361 -119.96 -72.18 -53.34
N ALA A 362 -118.77 -71.79 -52.88
CA ALA A 362 -117.92 -72.50 -51.93
C ALA A 362 -118.49 -72.45 -50.50
N PRO A 363 -117.90 -73.21 -49.56
CA PRO A 363 -117.14 -72.55 -48.49
C PRO A 363 -115.92 -73.40 -48.00
N VAL A 364 -115.01 -73.04 -47.08
CA VAL A 364 -114.48 -71.79 -46.43
C VAL A 364 -113.29 -72.22 -45.54
N ASP A 365 -112.26 -71.36 -45.40
CA ASP A 365 -111.21 -71.24 -44.33
C ASP A 365 -110.46 -72.45 -43.72
N GLY A 366 -109.32 -72.13 -43.07
CA GLY A 366 -108.66 -73.00 -42.06
C GLY A 366 -107.20 -73.35 -42.36
N SER A 367 -106.27 -72.40 -42.51
CA SER A 367 -105.58 -71.66 -41.42
C SER A 367 -104.42 -72.41 -40.73
N HIS A 368 -103.33 -71.65 -40.53
CA HIS A 368 -102.25 -71.81 -39.54
C HIS A 368 -100.96 -72.63 -39.82
N THR A 369 -99.88 -71.85 -39.93
CA THR A 369 -98.63 -71.88 -39.11
C THR A 369 -97.36 -72.64 -39.53
N HIS A 370 -96.27 -71.84 -39.51
CA HIS A 370 -94.88 -72.11 -39.09
C HIS A 370 -93.94 -73.04 -39.87
N GLY A 371 -92.75 -72.49 -40.14
CA GLY A 371 -91.47 -73.22 -40.14
C GLY A 371 -90.81 -73.38 -41.52
N GLY A 372 -89.71 -72.65 -41.77
CA GLY A 372 -88.89 -72.79 -42.98
C GLY A 372 -88.11 -71.54 -43.36
#